data_AF-A0A9P7L6V5-F1
#
_entry.id   AF-A0A9P7L6V5-F1
#
_cell.length_a   1.000
_cell.length_b   1.000
_cell.length_c   1.000
_cell.angle_alpha   90.00
_cell.angle_beta   90.00
_cell.angle_gamma   90.00
#
_symmetry.space_group_name_H-M   'P 1'
#
loop_
_entity.id
_entity.type
_entity.pdbx_description
1 polymer ?
#
loop_
_entity_poly.entity_id
_entity_poly.type
_entity_poly.pdbx_seq_one_letter_code
_entity_poly.pdbx_strand_id
1 'polypeptide(L)'
;MPLAELFRQVTQKTGGAFGLLFILFIALGPCVISSQLSTGRIFWAFSRDGAIPLSKIWSKVHPSLKIPFNSQLAVTAVIAALGCLYLGSSTAFNSLLGTAVTINNISYMFPILTNLLTGRKNMHKGVFHMGPTVGPIVNTVTVCWLTFAIIFFSFPYVMPVEVANMNYTCVVVGGLAILIGAWWFKAGREYTERMMKAKEE
;
A
#
# COMPACT_ATOMS: atom_id res chain seq x y z
N MET A 1 15.44 13.32 8.59
CA MET A 1 15.76 14.37 9.60
C MET A 1 14.60 14.49 10.57
N PRO A 2 14.84 14.60 11.89
CA PRO A 2 13.76 14.71 12.85
C PRO A 2 12.99 16.01 12.63
N LEU A 3 11.68 15.90 12.36
CA LEU A 3 10.79 16.99 11.96
C LEU A 3 10.77 18.17 12.95
N ALA A 4 10.96 17.87 14.25
CA ALA A 4 11.05 18.87 15.31
C ALA A 4 12.26 19.81 15.15
N GLU A 5 13.39 19.29 14.69
CA GLU A 5 14.60 20.10 14.48
C GLU A 5 14.47 20.98 13.25
N LEU A 6 13.78 20.48 12.21
CA LEU A 6 13.49 21.23 11.00
C LEU A 6 12.52 22.39 11.29
N PHE A 7 11.46 22.16 12.08
CA PHE A 7 10.57 23.24 12.51
C PHE A 7 11.23 24.24 13.44
N ARG A 8 12.17 23.81 14.29
CA ARG A 8 12.99 24.70 15.11
C ARG A 8 13.89 25.60 14.25
N GLN A 9 14.52 25.02 13.22
CA GLN A 9 15.37 25.76 12.29
C GLN A 9 14.58 26.77 11.45
N VAL A 10 13.41 26.39 10.93
CA VAL A 10 12.58 27.28 10.09
C VAL A 10 11.93 28.40 10.92
N THR A 11 11.50 28.12 12.15
CA THR A 11 10.74 29.09 12.95
C THR A 11 11.63 30.02 13.77
N GLN A 12 12.90 29.63 14.04
CA GLN A 12 13.87 30.34 14.89
C GLN A 12 13.37 30.69 16.31
N LYS A 13 12.15 30.26 16.68
CA LYS A 13 11.48 30.47 17.98
C LYS A 13 10.88 29.17 18.47
N THR A 14 11.13 28.84 19.74
CA THR A 14 10.68 27.59 20.39
C THR A 14 9.15 27.47 20.45
N GLY A 15 8.43 28.58 20.66
CA GLY A 15 6.97 28.59 20.75
C GLY A 15 6.26 28.29 19.43
N GLY A 16 6.78 28.80 18.31
CA GLY A 16 6.20 28.51 16.99
C GLY A 16 6.48 27.08 16.50
N ALA A 17 7.66 26.54 16.82
CA ALA A 17 7.98 25.13 16.59
C ALA A 17 7.05 24.20 17.41
N PHE A 18 6.74 24.55 18.66
CA PHE A 18 5.79 23.79 19.49
C PHE A 18 4.37 23.82 18.92
N GLY A 19 3.88 25.00 18.49
CA GLY A 19 2.56 25.13 17.87
C GLY A 19 2.41 24.29 16.60
N LEU A 20 3.42 24.32 15.71
CA LEU A 20 3.44 23.51 14.49
C LEU A 20 3.47 22.00 14.79
N LEU A 21 4.26 21.57 15.78
CA LEU A 21 4.30 20.18 16.22
C LEU A 21 2.96 19.73 16.81
N PHE A 22 2.28 20.59 17.57
CA PHE A 22 0.99 20.27 18.16
C PHE A 22 -0.11 20.10 17.11
N ILE A 23 -0.16 20.97 16.09
CA ILE A 23 -1.07 20.83 14.95
C ILE A 23 -0.81 19.50 14.21
N LEU A 24 0.47 19.19 13.98
CA LEU A 24 0.85 17.96 13.29
C LEU A 24 0.51 16.70 14.11
N PHE A 25 0.63 16.76 15.44
CA PHE A 25 0.21 15.69 16.33
C PHE A 25 -1.30 15.44 16.26
N ILE A 26 -2.11 16.51 16.28
CA ILE A 26 -3.57 16.42 16.14
C ILE A 26 -3.96 15.86 14.77
N ALA A 27 -3.26 16.22 13.69
CA ALA A 27 -3.56 15.73 12.36
C ALA A 27 -3.13 14.26 12.14
N LEU A 28 -1.91 13.89 12.57
CA LEU A 28 -1.35 12.56 12.29
C LEU A 28 -1.78 11.49 13.29
N GLY A 29 -1.99 11.83 14.57
CA GLY A 29 -2.37 10.86 15.59
C GLY A 29 -3.61 10.04 15.23
N PRO A 30 -4.76 10.68 14.97
CA PRO A 30 -5.98 10.01 14.53
C PRO A 30 -5.83 9.27 13.19
N CYS A 31 -5.04 9.83 12.27
CA CYS A 31 -4.77 9.24 10.95
C CYS A 31 -4.04 7.89 11.07
N VAL A 32 -3.02 7.80 11.92
CA VAL A 32 -2.25 6.56 12.13
C VAL A 32 -3.12 5.47 12.75
N ILE A 33 -3.91 5.81 13.77
CA ILE A 33 -4.83 4.85 14.43
C ILE A 33 -5.86 4.33 13.42
N SER A 34 -6.46 5.22 12.63
CA SER A 34 -7.45 4.87 11.62
C SER A 34 -6.87 3.99 10.51
N SER A 35 -5.64 4.28 10.07
CA SER A 35 -4.92 3.51 9.05
C SER A 35 -4.56 2.11 9.54
N GLN A 36 -4.12 2.00 10.80
CA GLN A 36 -3.81 0.72 11.44
C GLN A 36 -5.07 -0.15 11.56
N LEU A 37 -6.19 0.41 12.02
CA LEU A 37 -7.46 -0.31 12.11
C LEU A 37 -7.97 -0.77 10.74
N SER A 38 -7.86 0.07 9.72
CA SER A 38 -8.30 -0.26 8.35
C SER A 38 -7.46 -1.40 7.76
N THR A 39 -6.14 -1.33 7.92
CA THR A 39 -5.21 -2.37 7.44
C THR A 39 -5.45 -3.70 8.15
N GLY A 40 -5.65 -3.68 9.47
CA GLY A 40 -5.97 -4.89 10.26
C GLY A 40 -7.28 -5.55 9.81
N ARG A 41 -8.31 -4.76 9.45
CA ARG A 41 -9.58 -5.30 8.92
C ARG A 41 -9.41 -5.92 7.55
N ILE A 42 -8.64 -5.29 6.66
CA ILE A 42 -8.33 -5.83 5.33
C ILE A 42 -7.57 -7.16 5.48
N PHE A 43 -6.55 -7.20 6.34
CA PHE A 43 -5.78 -8.41 6.61
C PHE A 43 -6.64 -9.54 7.18
N TRP A 44 -7.56 -9.22 8.09
CA TRP A 44 -8.52 -10.18 8.62
C TRP A 44 -9.49 -10.70 7.55
N ALA A 45 -9.99 -9.83 6.66
CA ALA A 45 -10.86 -10.24 5.56
C ALA A 45 -10.13 -11.20 4.60
N PHE A 46 -8.89 -10.88 4.21
CA PHE A 46 -8.06 -11.80 3.42
C PHE A 46 -7.77 -13.12 4.15
N SER A 47 -7.63 -13.08 5.48
CA SER A 47 -7.48 -14.28 6.31
C SER A 47 -8.73 -15.15 6.30
N ARG A 48 -9.91 -14.54 6.42
CA ARG A 48 -11.20 -15.22 6.37
C ARG A 48 -11.41 -15.90 5.03
N ASP A 49 -11.01 -15.22 3.95
CA ASP A 49 -11.15 -15.74 2.59
C ASP A 49 -10.06 -16.79 2.25
N GLY A 50 -9.18 -17.12 3.20
CA GLY A 50 -8.15 -18.17 3.05
C GLY A 50 -6.93 -17.76 2.21
N ALA A 51 -6.78 -16.48 1.89
CA ALA A 51 -5.78 -15.98 0.97
C ALA A 51 -4.34 -15.95 1.52
N ILE A 52 -4.14 -16.22 2.82
CA ILE A 52 -2.82 -16.13 3.49
C ILE A 52 -2.43 -17.43 4.20
N PRO A 53 -1.11 -17.72 4.36
CA PRO A 53 -0.67 -18.89 5.10
C PRO A 53 -1.14 -18.80 6.56
N LEU A 54 -1.60 -19.91 7.12
CA LEU A 54 -2.15 -19.99 8.48
C LEU A 54 -3.41 -19.13 8.70
N SER A 55 -4.23 -18.93 7.66
CA SER A 55 -5.52 -18.24 7.68
C SER A 55 -6.41 -18.56 8.90
N LYS A 56 -6.41 -19.82 9.38
CA LYS A 56 -7.14 -20.26 10.57
C LYS A 56 -6.73 -19.57 11.88
N ILE A 57 -5.47 -19.14 12.02
CA ILE A 57 -4.95 -18.48 13.22
C ILE A 57 -5.23 -16.97 13.18
N TRP A 58 -5.05 -16.38 12.00
CA TRP A 58 -5.20 -14.94 11.78
C TRP A 58 -6.67 -14.50 11.70
N SER A 59 -7.55 -15.38 11.18
CA SER A 59 -9.00 -15.14 11.08
C SER A 59 -9.74 -15.26 12.42
N LYS A 60 -9.08 -15.74 13.49
CA LYS A 60 -9.73 -15.95 14.79
C LYS A 60 -10.03 -14.61 15.47
N VAL A 61 -11.32 -14.32 15.63
CA VAL A 61 -11.80 -13.12 16.36
C VAL A 61 -11.84 -13.43 17.85
N HIS A 62 -11.38 -12.49 18.68
CA HIS A 62 -11.44 -12.68 20.13
C HIS A 62 -12.92 -12.60 20.61
N PRO A 63 -13.42 -13.61 21.35
CA PRO A 63 -14.85 -13.71 21.69
C PRO A 63 -15.36 -12.57 22.58
N SER A 64 -14.51 -12.02 23.47
CA SER A 64 -14.91 -10.95 24.39
C SER A 64 -14.73 -9.54 23.81
N LEU A 65 -13.69 -9.31 23.00
CA LEU A 65 -13.35 -7.98 22.48
C LEU A 65 -13.96 -7.74 21.08
N LYS A 66 -14.49 -8.79 20.42
CA LYS A 66 -15.02 -8.78 19.04
C LYS A 66 -14.08 -8.15 18.00
N ILE A 67 -12.78 -8.06 18.31
CA ILE A 67 -11.74 -7.57 17.41
C ILE A 67 -10.82 -8.71 16.97
N PRO A 68 -10.30 -8.67 15.72
CA PRO A 68 -9.31 -9.63 15.25
C PRO A 68 -7.91 -9.26 15.77
N PHE A 69 -7.65 -9.53 17.06
CA PHE A 69 -6.40 -9.15 17.73
C PHE A 69 -5.16 -9.77 17.07
N ASN A 70 -5.24 -11.03 16.64
CA ASN A 70 -4.13 -11.72 15.96
C ASN A 70 -3.75 -11.07 14.63
N SER A 71 -4.75 -10.65 13.84
CA SER A 71 -4.52 -9.91 12.58
C SER A 71 -3.85 -8.57 12.85
N GLN A 72 -4.29 -7.86 13.89
CA GLN A 72 -3.70 -6.57 14.25
C GLN A 72 -2.24 -6.73 14.72
N LEU A 73 -1.95 -7.74 15.54
CA LEU A 73 -0.60 -8.01 16.01
C LEU A 73 0.35 -8.37 14.85
N ALA A 74 -0.12 -9.14 13.87
CA ALA A 74 0.66 -9.47 12.68
C ALA A 74 1.03 -8.21 11.88
N VAL A 75 0.05 -7.34 11.60
CA VAL A 75 0.29 -6.08 10.89
C VAL A 75 1.27 -5.20 11.67
N THR A 76 1.09 -5.07 12.98
CA THR A 76 2.02 -4.31 13.84
C THR A 76 3.42 -4.90 13.83
N ALA A 77 3.58 -6.24 13.88
CA ALA A 77 4.88 -6.89 13.83
C ALA A 77 5.61 -6.65 12.50
N VAL A 78 4.87 -6.69 11.37
CA VAL A 78 5.43 -6.36 10.06
C VAL A 78 5.86 -4.89 10.00
N ILE A 79 5.02 -3.97 10.47
CA ILE A 79 5.35 -2.54 10.51
C ILE A 79 6.56 -2.28 11.42
N ALA A 80 6.64 -2.96 12.57
CA ALA A 80 7.79 -2.87 13.47
C ALA A 80 9.07 -3.38 12.80
N ALA A 81 9.02 -4.50 12.08
CA ALA A 81 10.15 -5.03 11.34
C ALA A 81 10.62 -4.06 10.22
N LEU A 82 9.67 -3.46 9.50
CA LEU A 82 9.97 -2.41 8.50
C LEU A 82 10.54 -1.15 9.16
N GLY A 83 10.08 -0.79 10.36
CA GLY A 83 10.61 0.30 11.16
C GLY A 83 12.05 0.06 11.63
N CYS A 84 12.37 -1.17 12.05
CA CYS A 84 13.74 -1.56 12.40
C CYS A 84 14.71 -1.40 11.23
N LEU A 85 14.25 -1.52 9.97
CA LEU A 85 15.06 -1.32 8.77
C LEU A 85 15.66 0.10 8.71
N TYR A 86 14.95 1.10 9.24
CA TYR A 86 15.45 2.47 9.35
C TYR A 86 16.73 2.58 10.20
N LEU A 87 16.89 1.73 11.22
CA LEU A 87 18.10 1.72 12.07
C LEU A 87 19.33 1.21 11.31
N GLY A 88 19.14 0.35 10.31
CA GLY A 88 20.24 -0.20 9.51
C GLY A 88 20.70 0.72 8.38
N SER A 89 19.77 1.34 7.65
CA SER A 89 20.11 2.23 6.53
C SER A 89 18.99 3.22 6.20
N SER A 90 19.32 4.50 6.20
CA SER A 90 18.43 5.58 5.74
C SER A 90 18.12 5.48 4.24
N THR A 91 19.06 5.02 3.42
CA THR A 91 18.85 4.79 1.97
C THR A 91 17.84 3.69 1.71
N ALA A 92 17.93 2.58 2.46
CA ALA A 92 17.00 1.46 2.30
C ALA A 92 15.57 1.88 2.69
N PHE A 93 15.42 2.67 3.76
CA PHE A 93 14.13 3.23 4.16
C PHE A 93 13.56 4.20 3.13
N ASN A 94 14.37 5.14 2.60
CA ASN A 94 13.91 6.06 1.56
C ASN A 94 13.47 5.31 0.29
N SER A 95 14.21 4.28 -0.12
CA SER A 95 13.84 3.42 -1.24
C SER A 95 12.53 2.67 -0.97
N LEU A 96 12.31 2.21 0.26
CA LEU A 96 11.07 1.55 0.66
C LEU A 96 9.87 2.50 0.60
N LEU A 97 10.01 3.75 1.05
CA LEU A 97 8.96 4.76 0.93
C LEU A 97 8.60 5.04 -0.53
N GLY A 98 9.60 5.19 -1.41
CA GLY A 98 9.38 5.34 -2.86
C GLY A 98 8.70 4.10 -3.48
N THR A 99 9.08 2.92 -3.02
CA THR A 99 8.46 1.66 -3.42
C THR A 99 6.99 1.59 -3.00
N ALA A 100 6.64 1.99 -1.77
CA ALA A 100 5.27 1.98 -1.29
C ALA A 100 4.34 2.83 -2.18
N VAL A 101 4.80 4.02 -2.59
CA VAL A 101 4.08 4.89 -3.54
C VAL A 101 3.95 4.21 -4.91
N THR A 102 5.02 3.58 -5.39
CA THR A 102 5.03 2.89 -6.68
C THR A 102 4.07 1.70 -6.70
N ILE A 103 4.05 0.88 -5.65
CA ILE A 103 3.12 -0.25 -5.50
C ILE A 103 1.68 0.26 -5.45
N ASN A 104 1.42 1.36 -4.75
CA ASN A 104 0.09 1.97 -4.71
C ASN A 104 -0.36 2.43 -6.11
N ASN A 105 0.53 3.06 -6.89
CA ASN A 105 0.27 3.44 -8.27
C ASN A 105 -0.03 2.22 -9.16
N ILE A 106 0.76 1.14 -9.01
CA ILE A 106 0.54 -0.12 -9.72
C ILE A 106 -0.81 -0.75 -9.34
N SER A 107 -1.16 -0.73 -8.05
CA SER A 107 -2.44 -1.25 -7.53
C SER A 107 -3.64 -0.53 -8.14
N TYR A 108 -3.55 0.78 -8.37
CA TYR A 108 -4.59 1.53 -9.09
C TYR A 108 -4.55 1.32 -10.60
N MET A 109 -3.38 1.08 -11.18
CA MET A 109 -3.23 0.81 -12.62
C MET A 109 -3.93 -0.49 -13.04
N PHE A 110 -3.84 -1.57 -12.25
CA PHE A 110 -4.44 -2.87 -12.58
C PHE A 110 -5.97 -2.84 -12.81
N PRO A 111 -6.82 -2.31 -11.90
CA PRO A 111 -8.26 -2.25 -12.12
C PRO A 111 -8.64 -1.32 -13.28
N ILE A 112 -7.90 -0.22 -13.49
CA ILE A 112 -8.14 0.71 -14.60
C ILE A 112 -7.82 0.03 -15.94
N LEU A 113 -6.68 -0.67 -16.01
CA LEU A 113 -6.25 -1.39 -17.19
C LEU A 113 -7.20 -2.55 -17.52
N THR A 114 -7.58 -3.37 -16.54
CA THR A 114 -8.54 -4.46 -16.75
C THR A 114 -9.92 -3.95 -17.16
N ASN A 115 -10.36 -2.80 -16.63
CA ASN A 115 -11.58 -2.12 -17.07
C ASN A 115 -11.50 -1.63 -18.52
N LEU A 116 -10.34 -1.13 -18.94
CA LEU A 116 -10.07 -0.72 -20.32
C LEU A 116 -10.04 -1.93 -21.27
N LEU A 117 -9.33 -2.99 -20.92
CA LEU A 117 -9.20 -4.23 -21.70
C LEU A 117 -10.54 -4.97 -21.83
N THR A 118 -11.38 -4.95 -20.79
CA THR A 118 -12.71 -5.57 -20.82
C THR A 118 -13.76 -4.68 -21.52
N GLY A 119 -13.36 -3.51 -22.04
CA GLY A 119 -14.28 -2.57 -22.70
C GLY A 119 -15.41 -2.11 -21.80
N ARG A 120 -15.18 -2.02 -20.48
CA ARG A 120 -16.19 -1.70 -19.45
C ARG A 120 -17.39 -2.66 -19.37
N LYS A 121 -17.29 -3.87 -19.95
CA LYS A 121 -18.38 -4.87 -19.96
C LYS A 121 -18.70 -5.46 -18.58
N ASN A 122 -17.69 -5.55 -17.69
CA ASN A 122 -17.83 -6.12 -16.35
C ASN A 122 -18.24 -5.10 -15.28
N MET A 123 -18.42 -3.83 -15.63
CA MET A 123 -18.72 -2.78 -14.65
C MET A 123 -20.23 -2.52 -14.60
N HIS A 124 -20.83 -2.76 -13.44
CA HIS A 124 -22.23 -2.39 -13.20
C HIS A 124 -22.36 -0.86 -13.30
N LYS A 125 -23.30 -0.38 -14.12
CA LYS A 125 -23.48 1.07 -14.35
C LYS A 125 -24.03 1.71 -13.07
N GLY A 126 -23.19 2.44 -12.35
CA GLY A 126 -23.59 3.23 -11.19
C GLY A 126 -24.30 4.54 -11.57
N VAL A 127 -24.78 5.27 -10.56
CA VAL A 127 -25.43 6.59 -10.67
C VAL A 127 -24.57 7.62 -11.40
N PHE A 128 -23.24 7.47 -11.33
CA PHE A 128 -22.29 8.24 -12.11
C PHE A 128 -21.56 7.32 -13.10
N HIS A 129 -21.80 7.55 -14.39
CA HIS A 129 -21.10 6.86 -15.46
C HIS A 129 -20.56 7.89 -16.45
N MET A 130 -19.24 7.95 -16.58
CA MET A 130 -18.64 8.62 -17.74
C MET A 130 -19.03 7.82 -18.98
N GLY A 131 -19.52 8.49 -20.02
CA GLY A 131 -20.04 7.86 -21.23
C GLY A 131 -19.07 6.90 -21.94
N PRO A 132 -19.53 6.21 -22.98
CA PRO A 132 -18.76 5.17 -23.67
C PRO A 132 -17.50 5.71 -24.37
N THR A 133 -17.44 7.00 -24.67
CA THR A 133 -16.31 7.66 -25.33
C THR A 133 -15.36 8.34 -24.34
N VAL A 134 -15.88 9.11 -23.39
CA VAL A 134 -15.07 9.87 -22.42
C VAL A 134 -14.38 8.94 -21.42
N GLY A 135 -15.04 7.87 -20.97
CA GLY A 135 -14.46 6.97 -19.97
C GLY A 135 -13.19 6.24 -20.43
N PRO A 136 -13.16 5.62 -21.63
CA PRO A 136 -11.94 5.00 -22.15
C PRO A 136 -10.79 5.99 -22.37
N ILE A 137 -11.08 7.22 -22.81
CA ILE A 137 -10.07 8.26 -23.01
C ILE A 137 -9.40 8.61 -21.68
N VAL A 138 -10.21 8.92 -20.66
CA VAL A 138 -9.70 9.26 -19.32
C VAL A 138 -8.88 8.09 -18.74
N ASN A 139 -9.39 6.87 -18.83
CA ASN A 139 -8.67 5.68 -18.36
C ASN A 139 -7.33 5.50 -19.08
N THR A 140 -7.28 5.72 -20.39
CA THR A 140 -6.04 5.62 -21.19
C THR A 140 -5.03 6.67 -20.75
N VAL A 141 -5.46 7.93 -20.59
CA VAL A 141 -4.60 9.02 -20.09
C VAL A 141 -4.08 8.70 -18.70
N THR A 142 -4.92 8.17 -17.81
CA THR A 142 -4.49 7.75 -16.47
C THR A 142 -3.47 6.62 -16.51
N VAL A 143 -3.66 5.60 -17.35
CA VAL A 143 -2.68 4.50 -17.48
C VAL A 143 -1.35 5.00 -18.04
N CYS A 144 -1.37 5.85 -19.07
CA CYS A 144 -0.17 6.48 -19.61
C CYS A 144 0.56 7.31 -18.54
N TRP A 145 -0.17 8.10 -17.77
CA TRP A 145 0.39 8.90 -16.67
C TRP A 145 1.00 8.04 -15.57
N LEU A 146 0.29 6.98 -15.13
CA LEU A 146 0.79 6.06 -14.10
C LEU A 146 2.05 5.33 -14.59
N THR A 147 2.08 4.92 -15.86
CA THR A 147 3.27 4.28 -16.47
C THR A 147 4.45 5.23 -16.49
N PHE A 148 4.24 6.47 -16.92
CA PHE A 148 5.25 7.53 -16.89
C PHE A 148 5.77 7.77 -15.47
N ALA A 149 4.87 7.89 -14.49
CA ALA A 149 5.23 8.11 -13.09
C ALA A 149 6.06 6.94 -12.52
N ILE A 150 5.70 5.68 -12.79
CA ILE A 150 6.43 4.49 -12.32
C ILE A 150 7.88 4.48 -12.86
N ILE A 151 8.05 4.81 -14.15
CA ILE A 151 9.38 4.90 -14.77
C ILE A 151 10.17 6.06 -14.13
N PHE A 152 9.53 7.20 -13.93
CA PHE A 152 10.19 8.37 -13.34
C PHE A 152 10.64 8.10 -11.89
N PHE A 153 9.79 7.46 -11.07
CA PHE A 153 10.13 7.06 -9.70
C PHE A 153 11.21 5.98 -9.62
N SER A 154 11.51 5.31 -10.73
CA SER A 154 12.56 4.30 -10.82
C SER A 154 13.95 4.90 -11.08
N PHE A 155 14.04 6.17 -11.48
CA PHE A 155 15.33 6.83 -11.69
C PHE A 155 15.99 7.26 -10.36
N PRO A 156 17.34 7.24 -10.28
CA PRO A 156 18.08 7.74 -9.12
C PRO A 156 18.07 9.27 -9.08
N TYR A 157 17.97 9.85 -7.89
CA TYR A 157 17.84 11.30 -7.68
C TYR A 157 19.14 12.10 -7.88
N VAL A 158 20.30 11.45 -7.83
CA VAL A 158 21.61 12.10 -8.00
C VAL A 158 22.59 11.21 -8.74
N MET A 159 23.49 11.84 -9.50
CA MET A 159 24.67 11.21 -10.12
C MET A 159 25.94 11.70 -9.41
N PRO A 160 27.00 10.88 -9.25
CA PRO A 160 27.14 9.47 -9.63
C PRO A 160 26.40 8.49 -8.70
N VAL A 161 26.01 7.33 -9.25
CA VAL A 161 25.29 6.28 -8.50
C VAL A 161 26.26 5.40 -7.72
N GLU A 162 26.29 5.57 -6.40
CA GLU A 162 26.96 4.66 -5.48
C GLU A 162 25.95 3.64 -4.91
N VAL A 163 26.42 2.46 -4.47
CA VAL A 163 25.58 1.41 -3.85
C VAL A 163 24.77 1.96 -2.67
N ALA A 164 25.35 2.94 -1.96
CA ALA A 164 24.74 3.63 -0.83
C ALA A 164 23.64 4.65 -1.22
N ASN A 165 23.45 4.95 -2.50
CA ASN A 165 22.51 5.98 -2.98
C ASN A 165 21.67 5.52 -4.18
N MET A 166 21.76 4.23 -4.54
CA MET A 166 20.97 3.66 -5.63
C MET A 166 19.48 3.59 -5.23
N ASN A 167 18.59 3.96 -6.15
CA ASN A 167 17.16 3.81 -5.97
C ASN A 167 16.78 2.33 -6.15
N TYR A 168 16.57 1.59 -5.05
CA TYR A 168 16.23 0.16 -5.07
C TYR A 168 14.73 -0.10 -5.37
N THR A 169 13.96 0.91 -5.73
CA THR A 169 12.50 0.78 -5.95
C THR A 169 12.16 -0.31 -6.96
N CYS A 170 12.88 -0.40 -8.08
CA CYS A 170 12.67 -1.46 -9.07
C CYS A 170 12.84 -2.87 -8.50
N VAL A 171 13.88 -3.07 -7.68
CA VAL A 171 14.22 -4.39 -7.11
C VAL A 171 13.17 -4.81 -6.08
N VAL A 172 12.74 -3.87 -5.22
CA VAL A 172 11.73 -4.15 -4.20
C VAL A 172 10.36 -4.42 -4.85
N VAL A 173 9.97 -3.64 -5.86
CA VAL A 173 8.73 -3.87 -6.63
C VAL A 173 8.78 -5.21 -7.34
N GLY A 174 9.88 -5.52 -8.05
CA GLY A 174 10.05 -6.78 -8.77
C GLY A 174 10.04 -8.00 -7.83
N GLY A 175 10.75 -7.91 -6.70
CA GLY A 175 10.79 -8.97 -5.70
C GLY A 175 9.41 -9.23 -5.09
N LEU A 176 8.66 -8.19 -4.73
CA LEU A 176 7.31 -8.33 -4.22
C LEU A 176 6.35 -8.91 -5.27
N ALA A 177 6.45 -8.48 -6.53
CA ALA A 177 5.64 -9.03 -7.61
C ALA A 177 5.89 -10.54 -7.82
N ILE A 178 7.15 -10.97 -7.74
CA ILE A 178 7.52 -12.39 -7.82
C ILE A 178 6.98 -13.18 -6.63
N LEU A 179 7.10 -12.66 -5.40
CA LEU A 179 6.59 -13.32 -4.20
C LEU A 179 5.06 -13.46 -4.23
N ILE A 180 4.35 -12.39 -4.65
CA ILE A 180 2.90 -12.41 -4.82
C ILE A 180 2.50 -13.39 -5.92
N GLY A 181 3.21 -13.38 -7.05
CA GLY A 181 2.99 -14.33 -8.15
C GLY A 181 3.21 -15.78 -7.72
N ALA A 182 4.31 -16.08 -7.02
CA ALA A 182 4.61 -17.40 -6.50
C ALA A 182 3.55 -17.87 -5.49
N TRP A 183 3.09 -16.98 -4.62
CA TRP A 183 1.98 -17.27 -3.71
C TRP A 183 0.67 -17.52 -4.46
N TRP A 184 0.37 -16.73 -5.50
CA TRP A 184 -0.80 -16.92 -6.35
C TRP A 184 -0.77 -18.25 -7.09
N PHE A 185 0.39 -18.70 -7.58
CA PHE A 185 0.51 -20.03 -8.20
C PHE A 185 0.23 -21.17 -7.20
N LYS A 186 0.62 -20.99 -5.93
CA LYS A 186 0.42 -22.01 -4.89
C LYS A 186 -0.97 -22.00 -4.28
N ALA A 187 -1.54 -20.82 -3.99
CA ALA A 187 -2.80 -20.65 -3.26
C ALA A 187 -3.98 -20.21 -4.15
N GLY A 188 -3.72 -19.76 -5.39
CA GLY A 188 -4.73 -19.18 -6.27
C GLY A 188 -5.77 -20.18 -6.77
N ARG A 189 -5.42 -21.46 -6.91
CA ARG A 189 -6.39 -22.51 -7.26
C ARG A 189 -7.39 -22.74 -6.12
N GLU A 190 -6.90 -22.91 -4.88
CA GLU A 190 -7.75 -23.12 -3.71
C GLU A 190 -8.61 -21.88 -3.39
N TYR A 191 -8.08 -20.67 -3.61
CA TYR A 191 -8.81 -19.42 -3.43
C TYR A 191 -9.93 -19.25 -4.46
N THR A 192 -9.64 -19.53 -5.74
CA THR A 192 -10.62 -19.39 -6.83
C THR A 192 -11.76 -20.41 -6.68
N GLU A 193 -11.46 -21.65 -6.27
CA GLU A 193 -12.47 -22.68 -6.01
C GLU A 193 -13.40 -22.32 -4.84
N ARG A 194 -12.89 -21.68 -3.78
CA ARG A 194 -13.74 -21.22 -2.66
C ARG A 194 -14.61 -20.01 -3.03
N MET A 195 -14.07 -19.07 -3.80
CA MET A 195 -14.84 -17.90 -4.26
C MET A 195 -15.96 -18.29 -5.25
N MET A 196 -15.75 -19.35 -6.04
CA MET A 196 -16.80 -19.93 -6.90
C MET A 196 -17.91 -20.55 -6.05
N LYS A 197 -17.57 -21.36 -5.03
CA LYS A 197 -18.57 -21.95 -4.11
C LYS A 197 -19.38 -20.90 -3.35
N ALA A 198 -18.73 -19.83 -2.89
CA ALA A 198 -19.41 -18.73 -2.20
C ALA A 198 -20.32 -17.86 -3.10
N LYS A 199 -20.23 -18.03 -4.43
CA LYS A 199 -21.11 -17.36 -5.40
C LYS A 199 -22.29 -18.23 -5.81
N GLU A 200 -22.21 -19.54 -5.54
CA GLU A 200 -23.28 -20.53 -5.79
C GLU A 200 -24.25 -20.65 -4.61
N GLU A 201 -23.84 -20.22 -3.41
CA GLU A 201 -24.70 -20.06 -2.21
C GLU A 201 -25.37 -18.67 -2.16
#